data_AF-A0A846XGH6-F1
#
_entry.id   AF-A0A846XGH6-F1
#
_cell.length_a   1.000
_cell.length_b   1.000
_cell.length_c   1.000
_cell.angle_alpha   90.00
_cell.angle_beta   90.00
_cell.angle_gamma   90.00
#
_symmetry.space_group_name_H-M   'P 1'
#
loop_
_entity.id
_entity.type
_entity.pdbx_description
1 polymer ?
#
loop_
_entity_poly.entity_id
_entity_poly.type
_entity_poly.pdbx_seq_one_letter_code
_entity_poly.pdbx_strand_id
1 'polypeptide(L)'
;MITPRVGDRVRITGLMPDDPAPLEIGTIGTVTRIPSSCPGQIFVDWDNGRSLILLESDPFEILPTHSPPQPGDRGAALPGPAAADTRSSRRGPY
;
A
#
# COMPACT_ATOMS: atom_id res chain seq x y z
N MET A 1 17.02 -3.23 5.08
CA MET A 1 16.05 -3.05 6.17
C MET A 1 15.19 -1.85 5.81
N ILE A 2 13.86 -1.98 5.88
CA ILE A 2 12.94 -0.87 5.59
C ILE A 2 12.72 -0.13 6.91
N THR A 3 13.05 1.15 6.95
CA THR A 3 12.81 2.01 8.12
C THR A 3 11.35 2.51 8.09
N PRO A 4 10.58 2.34 9.18
CA PRO A 4 9.20 2.80 9.24
C PRO A 4 9.11 4.33 9.14
N ARG A 5 8.01 4.81 8.55
CA ARG A 5 7.69 6.23 8.37
C ARG A 5 6.30 6.54 8.90
N VAL A 6 6.06 7.81 9.23
CA VAL A 6 4.71 8.27 9.59
C VAL A 6 3.75 8.01 8.43
N GLY A 7 2.61 7.38 8.73
CA GLY A 7 1.61 6.94 7.77
C GLY A 7 1.74 5.49 7.33
N ASP A 8 2.86 4.82 7.61
CA ASP A 8 3.02 3.40 7.28
C ASP A 8 2.08 2.53 8.09
N ARG A 9 1.63 1.44 7.47
CA ARG A 9 0.86 0.39 8.13
C ARG A 9 1.84 -0.66 8.64
N VAL A 10 1.76 -1.02 9.90
CA VAL A 10 2.63 -2.01 10.53
C VAL A 10 1.80 -3.13 11.12
N ARG A 11 2.37 -4.34 11.17
CA ARG A 11 1.72 -5.52 11.73
C ARG A 11 2.66 -6.24 12.69
N ILE A 12 2.13 -6.69 13.83
CA ILE A 12 2.87 -7.55 14.76
C ILE A 12 3.05 -8.95 14.16
N THR A 13 4.27 -9.46 14.18
CA THR A 13 4.61 -10.76 13.58
C THR A 13 5.03 -11.81 14.61
N GLY A 14 5.29 -11.42 15.85
CA GLY A 14 5.78 -12.33 16.90
C GLY A 14 5.25 -12.01 18.29
N LEU A 15 5.57 -12.90 19.23
CA LEU A 15 5.23 -12.73 20.65
C LEU A 15 6.20 -11.75 21.31
N MET A 16 5.68 -11.00 22.29
CA MET A 16 6.43 -10.10 23.15
C MET A 16 6.35 -10.60 24.60
N PRO A 17 7.12 -11.62 24.99
CA PRO A 17 6.95 -12.29 26.28
C PRO A 17 7.27 -11.40 27.48
N ASP A 18 8.12 -10.39 27.28
CA ASP A 18 8.54 -9.45 28.33
C ASP A 18 7.70 -8.16 28.34
N ASP A 19 6.74 -8.00 27.42
CA ASP A 19 5.86 -6.84 27.38
C ASP A 19 4.71 -7.01 28.39
N PRO A 20 4.50 -6.05 29.32
CA PRO A 20 3.42 -6.13 30.31
C PRO A 20 2.01 -6.03 29.71
N ALA A 21 1.87 -5.54 28.48
CA ALA A 21 0.62 -5.38 27.77
C ALA A 21 0.79 -5.78 26.29
N PRO A 22 1.11 -7.06 26.01
CA PRO A 22 1.52 -7.50 24.69
C PRO A 22 0.42 -7.26 23.65
N LEU A 23 0.82 -7.07 22.40
CA LEU A 23 -0.07 -7.04 21.26
C LEU A 23 -0.21 -8.44 20.67
N GLU A 24 -1.39 -8.77 20.18
CA GLU A 24 -1.63 -10.05 19.52
C GLU A 24 -0.92 -10.09 18.16
N ILE A 25 -0.39 -11.26 17.80
CA ILE A 25 0.19 -11.48 16.47
C ILE A 25 -0.88 -11.18 15.42
N GLY A 26 -0.51 -10.39 14.41
CA GLY A 26 -1.43 -9.95 13.37
C GLY A 26 -2.13 -8.63 13.66
N THR A 27 -1.98 -8.05 14.86
CA THR A 27 -2.50 -6.70 15.13
C THR A 27 -1.87 -5.71 14.17
N ILE A 28 -2.71 -4.91 13.50
CA ILE A 28 -2.28 -3.90 12.53
C ILE A 28 -2.48 -2.52 13.15
N GLY A 29 -1.54 -1.61 12.89
CA GLY A 29 -1.63 -0.22 13.29
C GLY A 29 -1.03 0.73 12.26
N THR A 30 -1.19 2.01 12.51
CA THR A 30 -0.68 3.10 11.68
C THR A 30 0.37 3.88 12.46
N VAL A 31 1.54 4.06 11.88
CA VAL A 31 2.59 4.87 12.49
C VAL A 31 2.15 6.33 12.50
N THR A 32 2.02 6.92 13.69
CA THR A 32 1.57 8.31 13.85
C THR A 32 2.72 9.27 14.09
N ARG A 33 3.81 8.81 14.72
CA ARG A 33 4.96 9.66 15.03
C ARG A 33 6.24 8.87 15.26
N ILE A 34 7.37 9.43 14.82
CA ILE A 34 8.72 8.93 15.11
C ILE A 34 9.55 10.10 15.66
N PRO A 35 9.81 10.18 16.98
CA PRO A 35 10.57 11.28 17.57
C PRO A 35 12.06 11.19 17.23
N SER A 36 12.65 12.30 16.76
CA SER A 36 14.10 12.39 16.54
C SER A 36 14.91 12.38 17.84
N SER A 37 14.30 12.74 18.97
CA SER A 37 14.95 12.80 20.29
C SER A 37 15.12 11.44 20.97
N CYS A 38 14.32 10.44 20.57
CA CYS A 38 14.33 9.10 21.14
C CYS A 38 14.32 8.08 20.00
N PRO A 39 15.47 7.87 19.32
CA PRO A 39 15.56 6.90 18.24
C PRO A 39 15.18 5.51 18.73
N GLY A 40 14.53 4.73 17.86
CA GLY A 40 14.05 3.39 18.18
C GLY A 40 12.65 3.32 18.81
N GLN A 41 12.01 4.46 19.11
CA GLN A 41 10.60 4.52 19.52
C GLN A 41 9.71 4.94 18.35
N ILE A 42 8.66 4.18 18.09
CA ILE A 42 7.72 4.40 16.99
C ILE A 42 6.31 4.44 17.58
N PHE A 43 5.64 5.58 17.51
CA PHE A 43 4.27 5.71 18.01
C PHE A 43 3.30 5.16 16.96
N VAL A 44 2.42 4.26 17.39
CA VAL A 44 1.47 3.57 16.53
C VAL A 44 0.07 3.63 17.15
N ASP A 45 -0.89 4.05 16.34
CA ASP A 45 -2.30 3.87 16.64
C ASP A 45 -2.76 2.55 16.04
N TRP A 46 -3.16 1.63 16.90
CA TRP A 46 -3.55 0.26 16.54
C TRP A 46 -5.04 0.19 16.24
N ASP A 47 -5.41 -0.64 15.26
CA ASP A 47 -6.80 -0.80 14.80
C ASP A 47 -7.73 -1.38 15.88
N ASN A 48 -7.16 -2.04 16.89
CA ASN A 48 -7.90 -2.54 18.06
C ASN A 48 -8.23 -1.44 19.09
N GLY A 49 -7.95 -0.18 18.78
CA GLY A 49 -8.25 0.98 19.62
C GLY A 49 -7.19 1.31 20.67
N ARG A 50 -6.04 0.63 20.65
CA ARG A 50 -4.89 0.94 21.52
C ARG A 50 -3.97 1.96 20.83
N SER A 51 -3.32 2.80 21.61
CA SER A 51 -2.21 3.65 21.15
C SER A 51 -0.98 3.30 21.96
N LEU A 52 0.03 2.71 21.33
CA LEU A 52 1.25 2.23 22.00
C LEU A 52 2.48 2.58 21.18
N ILE A 53 3.64 2.41 21.81
CA ILE A 53 4.94 2.59 21.17
C ILE A 53 5.44 1.20 20.76
N LEU A 54 5.92 1.07 19.52
CA LEU A 54 6.80 -0.01 19.09
C LEU A 54 8.25 0.37 19.31
N LEU A 55 9.04 -0.61 19.72
CA LEU A 55 10.49 -0.54 19.73
C LEU A 55 11.06 -1.18 18.46
N GLU A 56 12.25 -0.73 18.05
CA GLU A 56 12.95 -1.33 16.89
C GLU A 56 13.30 -2.81 17.11
N SER A 57 13.37 -3.26 18.37
CA SER A 57 13.58 -4.68 18.73
C SER A 57 12.31 -5.53 18.63
N ASP A 58 11.14 -4.91 18.52
CA ASP A 58 9.86 -5.63 18.55
C ASP A 58 9.64 -6.40 17.25
N PRO A 59 8.95 -7.56 17.31
CA PRO A 59 8.65 -8.32 16.12
C PRO A 59 7.49 -7.69 15.34
N PHE A 60 7.82 -6.84 14.36
CA PHE A 60 6.86 -6.24 13.45
C PHE A 60 7.33 -6.27 11.98
N GLU A 61 6.38 -6.11 11.07
CA GLU A 61 6.63 -5.87 9.65
C GLU A 61 5.89 -4.63 9.16
N ILE A 62 6.46 -3.91 8.19
CA ILE A 62 5.79 -2.81 7.50
C ILE A 62 5.01 -3.41 6.34
N LEU A 63 3.69 -3.21 6.36
CA LEU A 63 2.81 -3.65 5.28
C LEU A 63 3.00 -2.73 4.07
N PRO A 64 3.08 -3.28 2.85
CA PRO A 64 3.12 -2.46 1.66
C PRO A 64 1.85 -1.61 1.61
N THR A 65 2.00 -0.29 1.60
CA THR A 65 0.91 0.63 1.28
C THR A 65 0.51 0.34 -0.16
N HIS A 66 -0.52 -0.47 -0.34
CA HIS A 66 -1.20 -0.55 -1.62
C HIS A 66 -1.76 0.85 -1.86
N SER A 67 -1.07 1.65 -2.69
CA SER A 67 -1.71 2.82 -3.30
C SER A 67 -3.07 2.37 -3.81
N PRO A 68 -4.15 3.16 -3.65
CA PRO A 68 -5.40 2.84 -4.32
C PRO A 68 -5.09 2.57 -5.80
N PRO A 69 -5.78 1.62 -6.46
CA PRO A 69 -5.53 1.33 -7.87
C PRO A 69 -5.60 2.67 -8.62
N GLN A 70 -4.46 3.11 -9.12
CA GLN A 70 -4.38 4.27 -9.99
C GLN A 70 -5.35 3.98 -11.14
N PRO A 71 -6.31 4.87 -11.45
CA PRO A 71 -7.27 4.65 -12.52
C PRO A 71 -6.55 4.71 -13.87
N GLY A 72 -5.88 3.62 -14.21
CA GLY A 72 -5.14 3.36 -15.43
C GLY A 72 -5.37 1.94 -15.97
N ASP A 73 -6.03 1.07 -15.20
CA ASP A 73 -6.54 -0.21 -15.69
C ASP A 73 -7.88 0.02 -16.42
N ARG A 74 -7.80 0.76 -17.53
CA ARG A 74 -8.81 0.67 -18.60
C ARG A 74 -8.07 0.20 -19.83
N GLY A 75 -8.34 -1.06 -20.15
CA GLY A 75 -7.72 -1.79 -21.24
C GLY A 75 -7.59 -0.98 -22.52
N ALA A 76 -6.37 -0.89 -23.02
CA ALA A 76 -6.14 -0.79 -24.45
C ALA A 76 -6.34 -2.18 -25.05
N ALA A 77 -7.60 -2.62 -25.09
CA ALA A 77 -8.02 -3.55 -26.11
C ALA A 77 -7.74 -2.85 -27.45
N LEU A 78 -6.90 -3.48 -28.27
CA LEU A 78 -6.72 -3.13 -29.67
C LEU A 78 -8.08 -2.91 -30.34
N PRO A 79 -8.18 -1.92 -31.22
CA PRO A 79 -8.86 -2.15 -32.47
C PRO A 79 -7.88 -1.86 -33.60
N GLY A 80 -7.30 -2.92 -34.16
CA GLY A 80 -7.27 -3.00 -35.61
C GLY A 80 -8.50 -3.80 -36.06
N PRO A 81 -8.96 -3.70 -37.32
CA PRO A 81 -8.34 -3.02 -38.46
C PRO A 81 -9.35 -2.23 -39.34
N ALA A 82 -8.83 -1.73 -40.47
CA ALA A 82 -9.52 -1.45 -41.74
C ALA A 82 -10.03 -0.02 -41.99
N ALA A 83 -9.22 0.72 -42.75
CA ALA A 83 -9.73 1.51 -43.87
C ALA A 83 -8.76 1.32 -45.04
N ALA A 84 -9.04 0.31 -45.86
CA ALA A 84 -8.48 0.19 -47.19
C ALA A 84 -9.04 1.32 -48.06
N ASP A 85 -8.18 2.24 -48.48
CA ASP A 85 -8.48 3.21 -49.52
C ASP A 85 -8.70 2.46 -50.84
N THR A 86 -9.95 2.18 -51.16
CA THR A 86 -10.34 1.70 -52.49
C THR A 86 -10.94 2.87 -53.25
N ARG A 87 -10.08 3.56 -53.99
CA ARG A 87 -10.44 4.49 -55.05
C ARG A 87 -11.09 3.71 -56.21
N SER A 88 -12.42 3.62 -56.24
CA SER A 88 -13.14 3.20 -57.46
C SER A 88 -14.60 3.65 -57.47
N SER A 89 -14.86 4.82 -58.03
CA SER A 89 -16.20 5.18 -58.54
C SER A 89 -16.17 5.06 -60.06
N ARG A 90 -16.84 4.01 -60.55
CA ARG A 90 -17.19 3.84 -61.97
C ARG A 90 -18.30 4.82 -62.36
N ARG A 91 -18.26 5.18 -63.64
CA ARG A 91 -19.29 5.82 -64.47
C ARG A 91 -20.69 5.19 -64.32
N GLY A 92 -21.75 5.99 -64.54
CA GLY A 92 -23.10 5.50 -64.92
C GLY A 92 -24.14 6.63 -65.04
N PRO A 93 -25.07 6.61 -66.02
CA PRO A 93 -25.59 7.81 -66.69
C PRO A 93 -27.02 8.21 -66.28
N TYR A 94 -27.42 9.46 -66.57
CA TYR A 94 -28.71 9.85 -67.17
C TYR A 94 -28.59 11.28 -67.74
#